data_AF-A0A401FXC5-F1
#
_entry.id   AF-A0A401FXC5-F1
#
_cell.length_a   1.000
_cell.length_b   1.000
_cell.length_c   1.000
_cell.angle_alpha   90.00
_cell.angle_beta   90.00
_cell.angle_gamma   90.00
#
_symmetry.space_group_name_H-M   'P 1'
#
loop_
_entity.id
_entity.type
_entity.pdbx_description
1 polymer ?
#
loop_
_entity_poly.entity_id
_entity_poly.type
_entity_poly.pdbx_seq_one_letter_code
_entity_poly.pdbx_strand_id
1 'polypeptide(L)'
;MSETPKKVENLKKITLMVEAGKTAEMMNLTPQPVSYAFIFGIGKEGLTPFEYELVDKAVGDTVAISVLHEETGTFFEHIALPLTGDMPERLHVRATIDQVETPEGREVIQAMASLSGDCGCGCGGHGPGTTGCGGGSCESHGQGGCGC
;
A
#
# COMPACT_ATOMS: atom_id res chain seq x y z
N MET A 1 -23.29 -11.86 22.64
CA MET A 1 -22.33 -12.05 21.54
C MET A 1 -21.18 -11.09 21.81
N SER A 2 -19.98 -11.60 22.05
CA SER A 2 -18.79 -10.75 22.21
C SER A 2 -18.10 -10.69 20.84
N GLU A 3 -18.40 -9.68 20.05
CA GLU A 3 -17.62 -9.39 18.86
C GLU A 3 -16.24 -8.98 19.32
N THR A 4 -15.25 -9.86 19.16
CA THR A 4 -13.85 -9.53 19.41
C THR A 4 -13.47 -8.36 18.53
N PRO A 5 -12.93 -7.25 19.08
CA PRO A 5 -12.51 -6.12 18.28
C PRO A 5 -11.50 -6.62 17.25
N LYS A 6 -11.82 -6.41 15.96
CA LYS A 6 -10.91 -6.81 14.90
C LYS A 6 -9.68 -5.91 14.98
N LYS A 7 -8.58 -6.49 15.45
CA LYS A 7 -7.29 -5.83 15.60
C LYS A 7 -6.50 -5.90 14.31
N VAL A 8 -5.65 -4.91 14.08
CA VAL A 8 -4.65 -4.93 13.01
C VAL A 8 -3.65 -6.06 13.30
N GLU A 9 -3.63 -7.05 12.42
CA GLU A 9 -2.74 -8.22 12.48
C GLU A 9 -2.11 -8.46 11.10
N ASN A 10 -1.00 -9.22 11.07
CA ASN A 10 -0.33 -9.59 9.83
C ASN A 10 -1.28 -10.28 8.84
N LEU A 11 -1.13 -9.94 7.55
CA LEU A 11 -1.93 -10.47 6.44
C LEU A 11 -3.43 -10.14 6.53
N LYS A 12 -3.81 -9.14 7.33
CA LYS A 12 -5.17 -8.56 7.31
C LYS A 12 -5.24 -7.38 6.36
N LYS A 13 -6.39 -7.21 5.74
CA LYS A 13 -6.71 -6.04 4.94
C LYS A 13 -7.27 -4.99 5.88
N ILE A 14 -6.58 -3.86 5.92
CA ILE A 14 -6.91 -2.74 6.78
C ILE A 14 -7.39 -1.63 5.87
N THR A 15 -8.63 -1.19 6.09
CA THR A 15 -9.17 0.02 5.48
C THR A 15 -9.01 1.15 6.48
N LEU A 16 -8.25 2.16 6.09
CA LEU A 16 -8.04 3.36 6.87
C LEU A 16 -8.69 4.54 6.17
N MET A 17 -9.21 5.47 6.96
CA MET A 17 -9.49 6.82 6.50
C MET A 17 -8.33 7.71 6.89
N VAL A 18 -7.66 8.25 5.87
CA VAL A 18 -6.50 9.13 6.04
C VAL A 18 -6.90 10.55 5.73
N GLU A 19 -6.60 11.45 6.65
CA GLU A 19 -6.76 12.89 6.51
C GLU A 19 -5.39 13.55 6.70
N ALA A 20 -5.07 14.56 5.91
CA ALA A 20 -3.82 15.28 6.05
C ALA A 20 -4.05 16.79 6.20
N GLY A 21 -3.19 17.39 7.02
CA GLY A 21 -3.31 18.75 7.49
C GLY A 21 -1.99 19.45 7.67
N LYS A 22 -2.06 20.79 7.68
CA LYS A 22 -0.92 21.64 8.05
C LYS A 22 -0.67 21.64 9.56
N THR A 23 -1.70 21.37 10.34
CA THR A 23 -1.62 21.20 11.80
C THR A 23 -2.52 20.06 12.24
N ALA A 24 -2.32 19.53 13.45
CA ALA A 24 -3.16 18.48 14.03
C ALA A 24 -4.66 18.89 14.14
N GLU A 25 -4.94 20.19 14.14
CA GLU A 25 -6.30 20.75 14.21
C GLU A 25 -6.86 21.13 12.84
N MET A 26 -6.01 21.28 11.81
CA MET A 26 -6.38 21.72 10.47
C MET A 26 -5.99 20.71 9.38
N MET A 27 -6.89 19.77 9.12
CA MET A 27 -6.81 18.78 8.03
C MET A 27 -7.19 19.38 6.66
N ASN A 28 -6.53 20.47 6.27
CA ASN A 28 -6.86 21.23 5.04
C ASN A 28 -6.08 20.78 3.79
N LEU A 29 -5.20 19.79 3.88
CA LEU A 29 -4.42 19.32 2.73
C LEU A 29 -5.13 18.22 1.95
N THR A 30 -6.02 17.48 2.60
CA THR A 30 -6.94 16.58 1.95
C THR A 30 -8.33 17.23 1.92
N PRO A 31 -8.93 17.48 0.73
CA PRO A 31 -10.24 18.12 0.64
C PRO A 31 -11.36 17.22 1.18
N GLN A 32 -11.11 15.91 1.22
CA GLN A 32 -11.97 14.90 1.81
C GLN A 32 -11.10 13.79 2.40
N PRO A 33 -11.58 13.08 3.44
CA PRO A 33 -10.89 11.90 3.95
C PRO A 33 -10.69 10.87 2.84
N VAL A 34 -9.47 10.36 2.74
CA VAL A 34 -9.09 9.39 1.72
C VAL A 34 -9.20 8.00 2.32
N SER A 35 -10.11 7.19 1.77
CA SER A 35 -10.14 5.76 2.10
C SER A 35 -8.97 5.07 1.41
N TYR A 36 -8.13 4.41 2.21
CA TYR A 36 -6.98 3.65 1.74
C TYR A 36 -7.03 2.25 2.34
N ALA A 37 -7.05 1.24 1.48
CA ALA A 37 -7.05 -0.16 1.88
C ALA A 37 -5.76 -0.85 1.43
N PHE A 38 -5.08 -1.50 2.37
CA PHE A 38 -3.87 -2.25 2.08
C PHE A 38 -3.80 -3.50 2.96
N ILE A 39 -2.92 -4.43 2.61
CA ILE A 39 -2.67 -5.61 3.42
C ILE A 39 -1.53 -5.29 4.39
N PHE A 40 -1.76 -5.51 5.68
CA PHE A 40 -0.76 -5.23 6.71
C PHE A 40 0.34 -6.30 6.72
N GLY A 41 1.60 -5.87 6.74
CA GLY A 41 2.74 -6.78 6.89
C GLY A 41 3.14 -7.52 5.61
N ILE A 42 2.87 -6.95 4.45
CA ILE A 42 3.40 -7.43 3.15
C ILE A 42 4.49 -6.52 2.56
N GLY A 43 4.90 -5.47 3.28
CA GLY A 43 5.98 -4.56 2.88
C GLY A 43 7.27 -5.31 2.57
N LYS A 44 7.96 -4.90 1.49
CA LYS A 44 9.21 -5.54 1.01
C LYS A 44 10.32 -5.51 2.05
N GLU A 45 10.37 -4.45 2.86
CA GLU A 45 11.39 -4.22 3.88
C GLU A 45 10.88 -4.47 5.31
N GLY A 46 9.66 -5.00 5.45
CA GLY A 46 8.99 -5.22 6.74
C GLY A 46 7.87 -4.20 7.00
N LEU A 47 7.66 -3.87 8.28
CA LEU A 47 6.68 -2.86 8.70
C LEU A 47 7.29 -1.47 8.54
N THR A 48 6.59 -0.59 7.83
CA THR A 48 6.93 0.85 7.77
C THR A 48 6.70 1.52 9.12
N PRO A 49 7.32 2.68 9.40
CA PRO A 49 7.05 3.46 10.61
C PRO A 49 5.55 3.77 10.80
N PHE A 50 4.83 3.97 9.70
CA PHE A 50 3.38 4.13 9.70
C PHE A 50 2.64 2.84 10.12
N GLU A 51 3.03 1.69 9.57
CA GLU A 51 2.46 0.39 9.97
C GLU A 51 2.75 0.05 11.44
N TYR A 52 3.91 0.45 11.97
CA TYR A 52 4.20 0.30 13.40
C TYR A 52 3.23 1.08 14.29
N GLU A 53 2.82 2.28 13.91
CA GLU A 53 1.83 3.06 14.69
C GLU A 53 0.43 2.43 14.65
N LEU A 54 0.14 1.62 13.64
CA LEU A 54 -1.13 0.91 13.47
C LEU A 54 -1.15 -0.48 14.11
N VAL A 55 0.00 -1.01 14.54
CA VAL A 55 0.07 -2.33 15.15
C VAL A 55 -0.73 -2.38 16.46
N ASP A 56 -1.44 -3.48 16.70
CA ASP A 56 -2.34 -3.70 17.86
C ASP A 56 -3.55 -2.74 17.97
N LYS A 57 -3.70 -1.80 17.02
CA LYS A 57 -4.87 -0.92 16.98
C LYS A 57 -6.12 -1.68 16.54
N ALA A 58 -7.29 -1.20 16.98
CA ALA A 58 -8.59 -1.79 16.66
C ALA A 58 -9.40 -0.88 15.74
N VAL A 59 -10.42 -1.46 15.10
CA VAL A 59 -11.44 -0.68 14.37
C VAL A 59 -12.00 0.44 15.25
N GLY A 60 -12.04 1.65 14.70
CA GLY A 60 -12.45 2.88 15.38
C GLY A 60 -11.32 3.61 16.10
N ASP A 61 -10.11 3.06 16.17
CA ASP A 61 -8.96 3.77 16.72
C ASP A 61 -8.42 4.79 15.69
N THR A 62 -7.99 5.93 16.20
CA THR A 62 -7.44 7.01 15.39
C THR A 62 -6.02 7.32 15.83
N VAL A 63 -5.08 7.23 14.90
CA VAL A 63 -3.69 7.62 15.09
C VAL A 63 -3.43 8.98 14.45
N ALA A 64 -2.74 9.85 15.16
CA ALA A 64 -2.32 11.16 14.67
C ALA A 64 -0.80 11.20 14.63
N ILE A 65 -0.26 11.34 13.42
CA ILE A 65 1.16 11.26 13.13
C ILE A 65 1.62 12.61 12.60
N SER A 66 2.80 13.05 13.04
CA SER A 66 3.44 14.27 12.56
C SER A 66 4.75 13.88 11.89
N VAL A 67 4.93 14.27 10.64
CA VAL A 67 6.11 13.91 9.85
C VAL A 67 6.63 15.15 9.14
N LEU A 68 7.95 15.29 9.04
CA LEU A 68 8.54 16.36 8.25
C LEU A 68 8.34 16.09 6.76
N HIS A 69 8.15 17.15 5.97
CA HIS A 69 7.96 17.01 4.53
C HIS A 69 9.08 16.20 3.87
N GLU A 70 10.34 16.45 4.25
CA GLU A 70 11.50 15.69 3.75
C GLU A 70 11.46 14.20 4.11
N GLU A 71 10.82 13.84 5.23
CA GLU A 71 10.70 12.46 5.70
C GLU A 71 9.44 11.76 5.19
N THR A 72 8.48 12.48 4.61
CA THR A 72 7.22 11.88 4.12
C THR A 72 7.46 10.73 3.15
N GLY A 73 8.42 10.86 2.24
CA GLY A 73 8.77 9.82 1.27
C GLY A 73 9.25 8.54 1.94
N THR A 74 10.05 8.64 2.99
CA THR A 74 10.57 7.49 3.74
C THR A 74 9.54 6.93 4.73
N PHE A 75 8.76 7.79 5.37
CA PHE A 75 7.80 7.38 6.39
C PHE A 75 6.60 6.64 5.80
N PHE A 76 6.10 7.13 4.66
CA PHE A 76 4.97 6.51 3.96
C PHE A 76 5.43 5.47 2.94
N GLU A 77 6.69 5.52 2.49
CA GLU A 77 7.38 4.60 1.56
C GLU A 77 6.58 4.29 0.27
N HIS A 78 5.55 3.45 0.37
CA HIS A 78 4.67 3.02 -0.72
C HIS A 78 3.24 3.58 -0.63
N ILE A 79 2.91 4.32 0.43
CA ILE A 79 1.60 4.94 0.63
C ILE A 79 1.59 6.32 -0.04
N ALA A 80 0.99 6.40 -1.22
CA ALA A 80 0.79 7.66 -1.93
C ALA A 80 -0.45 8.39 -1.41
N LEU A 81 -0.27 9.39 -0.56
CA LEU A 81 -1.36 10.26 -0.11
C LEU A 81 -1.65 11.32 -1.19
N PRO A 82 -2.92 11.49 -1.64
CA PRO A 82 -3.29 12.53 -2.59
C PRO A 82 -3.40 13.88 -1.87
N LEU A 83 -2.25 14.41 -1.46
CA LEU A 83 -2.14 15.73 -0.84
C LEU A 83 -2.42 16.81 -1.87
N THR A 84 -3.24 17.80 -1.50
CA THR A 84 -3.53 18.96 -2.33
C THR A 84 -3.11 20.24 -1.63
N GLY A 85 -2.60 21.19 -2.41
CA GLY A 85 -2.15 22.49 -1.91
C GLY A 85 -0.66 22.55 -1.58
N ASP A 86 -0.28 23.60 -0.88
CA ASP A 86 1.11 23.91 -0.52
C ASP A 86 1.56 23.03 0.67
N MET A 87 2.59 22.22 0.45
CA MET A 87 3.11 21.28 1.44
C MET A 87 3.79 22.04 2.58
N PRO A 88 3.28 21.94 3.82
CA PRO A 88 3.92 22.55 4.98
C PRO A 88 5.26 21.85 5.29
N GLU A 89 6.16 22.51 6.02
CA GLU A 89 7.40 21.87 6.51
C GLU A 89 7.13 20.63 7.37
N ARG A 90 6.01 20.62 8.09
CA ARG A 90 5.51 19.50 8.88
C ARG A 90 4.11 19.11 8.44
N LEU A 91 3.97 17.89 7.95
CA LEU A 91 2.71 17.28 7.60
C LEU A 91 2.11 16.60 8.84
N HIS A 92 0.85 16.90 9.11
CA HIS A 92 0.07 16.18 10.12
C HIS A 92 -0.89 15.24 9.41
N VAL A 93 -0.80 13.95 9.71
CA VAL A 93 -1.66 12.92 9.11
C VAL A 93 -2.44 12.24 10.20
N ARG A 94 -3.75 12.12 10.00
CA ARG A 94 -4.64 11.39 10.86
C ARG A 94 -5.15 10.17 10.12
N ALA A 95 -4.83 8.98 10.63
CA ALA A 95 -5.34 7.74 10.09
C ALA A 95 -6.32 7.12 11.08
N THR A 96 -7.55 6.87 10.64
CA THR A 96 -8.58 6.20 11.43
C THR A 96 -8.82 4.83 10.85
N ILE A 97 -8.85 3.81 11.70
CA ILE A 97 -9.12 2.43 11.24
C ILE A 97 -10.61 2.28 11.05
N ASP A 98 -11.03 2.28 9.80
CA ASP A 98 -12.44 2.12 9.43
C ASP A 98 -12.84 0.65 9.48
N GLN A 99 -12.03 -0.24 8.90
CA GLN A 99 -12.32 -1.67 8.84
C GLN A 99 -11.05 -2.52 8.88
N VAL A 100 -11.20 -3.70 9.48
CA VAL A 100 -10.22 -4.77 9.44
C VAL A 100 -10.92 -6.04 8.94
N GLU A 101 -10.39 -6.64 7.88
CA GLU A 101 -10.95 -7.84 7.28
C GLU A 101 -9.86 -8.83 6.88
N THR A 102 -10.24 -10.10 6.70
CA THR A 102 -9.33 -11.09 6.13
C THR A 102 -9.41 -10.96 4.61
N PRO A 103 -8.33 -10.57 3.91
CA PRO A 103 -8.33 -10.43 2.47
C PRO A 103 -8.58 -11.79 1.81
N GLU A 104 -9.16 -11.76 0.60
CA GLU A 104 -9.15 -12.96 -0.23
C GLU A 104 -7.73 -13.26 -0.71
N GLY A 105 -7.39 -14.54 -0.89
CA GLY A 105 -6.04 -14.94 -1.30
C GLY A 105 -5.56 -14.25 -2.60
N ARG A 106 -6.49 -13.90 -3.49
CA ARG A 106 -6.18 -13.14 -4.73
C ARG A 106 -5.74 -11.70 -4.44
N GLU A 107 -6.36 -11.02 -3.46
CA GLU A 107 -5.99 -9.65 -3.08
C GLU A 107 -4.61 -9.61 -2.44
N VAL A 108 -4.28 -10.61 -1.61
CA VAL A 108 -2.93 -10.74 -1.02
C VAL A 108 -1.88 -10.87 -2.12
N ILE A 109 -2.13 -11.76 -3.10
CA ILE A 109 -1.22 -11.96 -4.23
C ILE A 109 -1.09 -10.69 -5.07
N GLN A 110 -2.20 -9.98 -5.33
CA GLN A 110 -2.19 -8.74 -6.09
C GLN A 110 -1.41 -7.62 -5.38
N ALA A 111 -1.60 -7.48 -4.06
CA ALA A 111 -0.90 -6.49 -3.27
C ALA A 111 0.61 -6.79 -3.19
N MET A 112 0.99 -8.06 -2.97
CA MET A 112 2.39 -8.49 -3.03
C MET A 112 3.02 -8.27 -4.42
N ALA A 113 2.25 -8.51 -5.49
CA ALA A 113 2.69 -8.26 -6.86
C ALA A 113 2.87 -6.75 -7.14
N SER A 114 1.97 -5.90 -6.63
CA SER A 114 2.07 -4.44 -6.76
C SER A 114 3.28 -3.88 -6.02
N LEU A 115 3.64 -4.44 -4.87
CA LEU A 115 4.86 -4.08 -4.16
C LEU A 115 6.09 -4.58 -4.90
N SER A 116 6.04 -5.80 -5.44
CA SER A 116 7.13 -6.48 -6.15
C SER A 116 7.43 -5.95 -7.54
N GLY A 117 6.45 -5.35 -8.22
CA GLY A 117 6.55 -5.03 -9.63
C GLY A 117 6.22 -3.59 -9.99
N ASP A 118 7.26 -2.77 -10.11
CA ASP A 118 7.51 -2.14 -11.41
C ASP A 118 8.00 -3.22 -12.37
N CYS A 119 7.06 -4.10 -12.71
CA CYS A 119 7.13 -4.91 -13.91
C CYS A 119 5.81 -4.64 -14.62
N GLY A 120 5.62 -3.35 -14.89
CA GLY A 120 4.68 -2.88 -15.89
C GLY A 120 5.11 -3.46 -17.23
N CYS A 121 4.76 -4.72 -17.50
CA CYS A 121 4.63 -5.21 -18.86
C CYS A 121 3.33 -4.64 -19.47
N GLY A 122 3.17 -3.32 -19.38
CA GLY A 122 2.38 -2.54 -20.29
C GLY A 122 3.24 -2.27 -21.52
N CYS A 123 3.50 -3.30 -22.33
CA CYS A 123 3.98 -3.09 -23.69
C CYS A 123 2.76 -2.82 -24.58
N GLY A 124 2.10 -1.68 -24.33
CA GLY A 124 1.08 -1.11 -25.18
C GLY A 124 1.63 0.11 -25.90
N GLY A 125 2.04 -0.06 -27.16
CA GLY A 125 1.97 1.04 -28.13
C GLY A 125 3.25 1.52 -28.81
N HIS A 126 3.88 0.68 -29.63
CA HIS A 126 4.27 1.09 -30.98
C HIS A 126 4.36 -0.16 -31.87
N GLY A 127 3.54 -0.27 -32.92
CA GLY A 127 3.71 -1.37 -33.89
C GLY A 127 5.02 -1.23 -34.69
N PRO A 128 5.30 -2.12 -35.67
CA PRO A 128 4.62 -3.35 -36.03
C PRO A 128 5.65 -4.51 -36.14
N GLY A 129 5.75 -5.38 -35.15
CA GLY A 129 6.81 -6.39 -35.22
C GLY A 129 6.85 -7.34 -34.04
N THR A 130 7.07 -8.60 -34.37
CA THR A 130 7.12 -9.76 -33.52
C THR A 130 8.25 -9.71 -32.49
N THR A 131 7.97 -9.49 -31.21
CA THR A 131 8.84 -9.92 -30.09
C THR A 131 7.95 -9.86 -28.83
N GLY A 132 7.46 -10.93 -28.22
CA GLY A 132 8.16 -12.17 -27.83
C GLY A 132 8.49 -12.08 -26.34
N CYS A 133 7.49 -12.20 -25.46
CA CYS A 133 7.69 -12.30 -24.01
C CYS A 133 8.33 -13.65 -23.67
N GLY A 134 9.62 -13.65 -23.37
CA GLY A 134 10.34 -14.81 -22.86
C GLY A 134 9.98 -15.08 -21.41
N GLY A 135 9.03 -15.99 -21.19
CA GLY A 135 8.78 -16.59 -19.88
C GLY A 135 9.97 -17.44 -19.45
N GLY A 136 10.59 -17.08 -18.32
CA GLY A 136 11.47 -17.98 -17.61
C GLY A 136 10.63 -18.99 -16.84
N SER A 137 10.77 -20.26 -17.17
CA SER A 137 10.49 -21.35 -16.23
C SER A 137 11.41 -22.53 -16.50
N CYS A 138 11.79 -23.14 -15.39
CA CYS A 138 12.20 -24.52 -15.20
C CYS A 138 13.36 -25.07 -16.04
N GLU A 139 14.52 -25.09 -15.39
CA GLU A 139 15.44 -26.23 -15.25
C GLU A 139 15.38 -27.41 -16.25
N SER A 140 16.60 -27.80 -16.65
CA SER A 140 17.06 -29.18 -16.94
C SER A 140 17.23 -29.57 -18.41
N HIS A 141 18.49 -29.89 -18.72
CA HIS A 141 18.99 -30.83 -19.72
C HIS A 141 17.99 -31.40 -20.75
N GLY A 142 18.29 -31.19 -22.03
CA GLY A 142 17.87 -32.12 -23.08
C GLY A 142 17.38 -31.42 -24.34
N GLN A 143 18.12 -31.63 -25.42
CA GLN A 143 17.76 -31.22 -26.78
C GLN A 143 16.38 -31.77 -27.17
N GLY A 144 15.46 -30.91 -27.61
CA GLY A 144 14.17 -31.33 -28.17
C GLY A 144 13.22 -30.15 -28.29
N GLY A 145 12.87 -29.76 -29.52
CA GLY A 145 12.23 -28.48 -29.83
C GLY A 145 10.78 -28.30 -29.40
N CYS A 146 10.32 -27.06 -29.60
CA CYS A 146 8.94 -26.61 -29.83
C CYS A 146 9.07 -25.18 -30.40
N GLY A 147 8.32 -24.71 -31.40
CA GLY A 147 6.99 -25.11 -31.82
C GLY A 147 5.96 -24.16 -31.21
N CYS A 148 5.79 -23.00 -31.87
CA CYS A 148 4.81 -21.92 -31.63
C CYS A 148 5.06 -21.03 -30.41
#